data_AF-A0A0F9VKV7-F1
#
_entry.id   AF-A0A0F9VKV7-F1
#
_cell.length_a   1.000
_cell.length_b   1.000
_cell.length_c   1.000
_cell.angle_alpha   90.00
_cell.angle_beta   90.00
_cell.angle_gamma   90.00
#
_symmetry.space_group_name_H-M   'P 1'
#
loop_
_entity.id
_entity.type
_entity.pdbx_description
1 polymer ?
#
loop_
_entity_poly.entity_id
_entity_poly.type
_entity_poly.pdbx_seq_one_letter_code
_entity_poly.pdbx_strand_id
1 'polypeptide(L)'
;MSAAPVILGVSGASGAAIALRLAELLNAAGVRVELIVTRGAERTLDEEVGPDALARLDRLATRRHAIDDLGATVASGSYPSPG
;
A
#
# COMPACT_ATOMS: atom_id res chain seq x y z
N MET A 1 -15.52 10.55 -14.09
CA MET A 1 -15.54 9.31 -13.27
C MET A 1 -14.24 9.29 -12.48
N SER A 2 -14.29 9.16 -11.15
CA SER A 2 -13.05 8.98 -10.37
C SER A 2 -12.40 7.67 -10.80
N ALA A 3 -11.08 7.66 -11.02
CA ALA A 3 -10.35 6.43 -11.28
C ALA A 3 -10.58 5.42 -10.14
N ALA A 4 -10.65 4.13 -10.48
CA ALA A 4 -10.74 3.06 -9.51
C ALA A 4 -9.48 3.06 -8.62
N PRO A 5 -9.61 2.76 -7.31
CA PRO A 5 -8.47 2.74 -6.40
C PRO A 5 -7.48 1.63 -6.79
N VAL A 6 -6.20 1.86 -6.54
CA VAL A 6 -5.15 0.86 -6.70
C VAL A 6 -4.93 0.15 -5.37
N ILE A 7 -4.94 -1.19 -5.40
CA ILE A 7 -4.57 -2.02 -4.25
C ILE A 7 -3.05 -2.22 -4.30
N LEU A 8 -2.34 -1.70 -3.31
CA LEU A 8 -0.88 -1.82 -3.20
C LEU A 8 -0.54 -2.83 -2.10
N GLY A 9 -0.15 -4.03 -2.51
CA GLY A 9 0.41 -5.04 -1.61
C GLY A 9 1.93 -4.90 -1.52
N VAL A 10 2.46 -4.81 -0.31
CA VAL A 10 3.92 -4.77 -0.04
C VAL A 10 4.33 -6.01 0.74
N SER A 11 5.21 -6.81 0.13
CA SER A 11 5.80 -8.03 0.71
C SER A 11 7.23 -7.79 1.19
N GLY A 12 7.76 -8.69 2.02
CA GLY A 12 9.11 -8.60 2.60
C GLY A 12 10.24 -9.02 1.66
N ALA A 13 10.15 -8.65 0.38
CA ALA A 13 11.26 -8.76 -0.56
C ALA A 13 12.11 -7.49 -0.52
N SER A 14 13.35 -7.55 -1.02
CA SER A 14 14.18 -6.35 -1.14
C SER A 14 13.58 -5.32 -2.11
N GLY A 15 13.99 -4.06 -1.96
CA GLY A 15 13.51 -2.95 -2.78
C GLY A 15 12.31 -2.23 -2.17
N ALA A 16 12.23 -2.11 -0.85
CA ALA A 16 11.13 -1.45 -0.15
C ALA A 16 10.92 0.01 -0.57
N ALA A 17 11.99 0.68 -1.02
CA ALA A 17 11.93 2.03 -1.61
C ALA A 17 11.04 2.10 -2.86
N ILE A 18 10.89 1.01 -3.62
CA ILE A 18 10.02 0.94 -4.81
C ILE A 18 8.56 1.14 -4.41
N ALA A 19 8.11 0.47 -3.34
CA ALA A 19 6.74 0.60 -2.86
C ALA A 19 6.43 2.04 -2.41
N LEU A 20 7.37 2.65 -1.69
CA LEU A 20 7.24 4.04 -1.27
C LEU A 20 7.20 5.00 -2.45
N ARG A 21 8.08 4.81 -3.43
CA ARG A 21 8.11 5.65 -4.63
C ARG A 21 6.85 5.50 -5.48
N LEU A 22 6.32 4.28 -5.60
CA LEU A 22 5.06 4.02 -6.28
C LEU A 22 3.89 4.74 -5.59
N ALA A 23 3.80 4.66 -4.26
CA ALA A 23 2.77 5.36 -3.50
C ALA A 23 2.85 6.89 -3.67
N GLU A 24 4.06 7.47 -3.70
CA GLU A 24 4.26 8.90 -3.98
C GLU A 24 3.74 9.29 -5.38
N LEU A 25 4.01 8.47 -6.40
CA LEU A 25 3.57 8.70 -7.77
C LEU A 25 2.05 8.57 -7.91
N LEU A 26 1.44 7.56 -7.29
CA LEU A 26 -0.01 7.37 -7.28
C LEU A 26 -0.72 8.54 -6.59
N ASN A 27 -0.20 8.98 -5.44
CA ASN A 27 -0.73 10.14 -4.72
C ASN A 27 -0.61 11.43 -5.56
N ALA A 28 0.53 11.66 -6.22
CA ALA A 28 0.71 12.80 -7.12
C ALA A 28 -0.24 12.78 -8.33
N ALA A 29 -0.62 11.59 -8.79
CA ALA A 29 -1.60 11.40 -9.85
C ALA A 29 -3.07 11.49 -9.37
N GLY A 30 -3.31 11.73 -8.06
CA GLY A 30 -4.65 11.75 -7.47
C GLY A 30 -5.33 10.37 -7.42
N VAL A 31 -4.55 9.29 -7.48
CA VAL A 31 -5.06 7.91 -7.42
C VAL A 31 -5.15 7.46 -5.96
N ARG A 32 -6.31 6.94 -5.57
CA ARG A 32 -6.53 6.37 -4.23
C ARG A 32 -5.75 5.07 -4.07
N VAL A 33 -5.11 4.90 -2.92
CA VAL A 33 -4.28 3.72 -2.60
C VAL A 33 -4.88 2.97 -1.42
N GLU A 34 -5.23 1.71 -1.64
CA GLU A 34 -5.62 0.75 -0.59
C GLU A 34 -4.39 -0.11 -0.26
N LEU A 35 -3.76 0.14 0.88
CA LEU A 35 -2.45 -0.42 1.24
C LEU A 35 -2.60 -1.70 2.07
N ILE A 36 -1.83 -2.73 1.73
CA ILE A 36 -1.65 -3.94 2.54
C ILE A 36 -0.14 -4.17 2.71
N VAL A 37 0.32 -4.35 3.95
CA VAL A 37 1.74 -4.53 4.27
C VAL A 37 1.90 -5.80 5.09
N THR A 38 2.76 -6.72 4.63
CA THR A 38 3.16 -7.89 5.42
C THR A 38 4.09 -7.48 6.57
N ARG A 39 4.16 -8.28 7.65
CA ARG A 39 5.19 -8.07 8.70
C ARG A 39 6.62 -8.12 8.16
N GLY A 40 6.88 -8.90 7.11
CA GLY A 40 8.18 -8.92 6.44
C GLY A 40 8.50 -7.58 5.77
N ALA A 41 7.52 -6.98 5.09
CA ALA A 41 7.67 -5.69 4.44
C ALA A 41 7.93 -4.56 5.43
N GLU A 42 7.29 -4.57 6.60
CA GLU A 42 7.58 -3.59 7.67
C GLU A 42 9.06 -3.62 8.05
N ARG A 43 9.64 -4.82 8.19
CA ARG A 43 11.08 -4.98 8.50
C ARG A 43 11.96 -4.51 7.35
N THR A 44 11.65 -4.90 6.12
CA THR A 44 12.43 -4.44 4.95
C THR A 44 12.35 -2.91 4.78
N LEU A 45 11.20 -2.29 5.03
CA LEU A 45 11.04 -0.82 5.02
C LEU A 45 11.95 -0.16 6.06
N ASP A 46 11.95 -0.67 7.29
CA ASP A 46 12.81 -0.18 8.38
C ASP A 46 14.30 -0.33 8.03
N GLU A 47 14.70 -1.50 7.53
CA GLU A 47 16.09 -1.85 7.22
C GLU A 47 16.65 -1.12 5.98
N GLU A 48 15.87 -0.96 4.90
CA GLU A 48 16.36 -0.40 3.64
C GLU A 48 16.09 1.10 3.47
N VAL A 49 15.01 1.62 4.08
CA VAL A 49 14.55 3.00 3.86
C VAL A 49 14.64 3.82 5.15
N GLY A 50 14.41 3.19 6.30
CA GLY A 50 14.55 3.79 7.62
C GLY A 50 13.27 3.74 8.47
N PRO A 51 13.36 4.13 9.75
CA PRO A 51 12.31 3.90 10.75
C PRO A 51 10.97 4.59 10.45
N ASP A 52 10.99 5.70 9.70
CA ASP A 52 9.79 6.44 9.32
C ASP A 52 9.13 5.93 8.02
N ALA A 53 9.72 4.93 7.35
CA ALA A 53 9.30 4.51 6.02
C ALA A 53 7.85 3.99 6.00
N LEU A 54 7.46 3.19 7.00
CA LEU A 54 6.09 2.70 7.13
C LEU A 54 5.10 3.86 7.37
N ALA A 55 5.44 4.78 8.27
CA ALA A 55 4.61 5.94 8.56
C ALA A 55 4.49 6.90 7.35
N ARG A 56 5.52 6.99 6.51
CA ARG A 56 5.43 7.71 5.22
C ARG A 56 4.47 7.02 4.27
N LEU A 57 4.55 5.70 4.16
CA LEU A 57 3.68 4.90 3.30
C LEU A 57 2.21 4.98 3.74
N ASP A 58 1.95 4.89 5.05
CA ASP A 58 0.62 5.03 5.63
C ASP A 58 -0.02 6.39 5.33
N ARG A 59 0.77 7.47 5.32
CA ARG A 59 0.29 8.82 4.98
C ARG A 59 -0.06 9.00 3.50
N LEU A 60 0.56 8.21 2.62
CA LEU A 60 0.27 8.22 1.18
C LEU A 60 -0.93 7.32 0.84
N ALA A 61 -1.24 6.36 1.71
CA ALA A 61 -2.39 5.49 1.54
C ALA A 61 -3.70 6.21 1.85
N THR A 62 -4.75 5.90 1.09
CA THR A 62 -6.12 6.29 1.44
C THR A 62 -6.63 5.50 2.64
N ARG A 63 -6.26 4.21 2.70
CA ARG A 63 -6.58 3.32 3.82
C ARG A 63 -5.55 2.19 3.85
N ARG A 64 -5.19 1.76 5.06
CA ARG A 64 -4.43 0.55 5.30
C ARG A 64 -5.35 -0.56 5.79
N HIS A 65 -5.19 -1.76 5.24
CA HIS A 65 -5.89 -2.96 5.64
C HIS A 65 -4.91 -3.92 6.31
N ALA A 66 -5.37 -4.63 7.34
CA ALA A 66 -4.58 -5.69 7.95
C ALA A 66 -4.49 -6.88 6.98
N ILE A 67 -3.34 -7.54 6.95
CA ILE A 67 -3.09 -8.66 6.01
C ILE A 67 -4.00 -9.88 6.28
N ASP A 68 -4.48 -10.02 7.50
CA ASP A 68 -5.33 -11.09 8.00
C ASP A 68 -6.82 -10.70 8.07
N ASP A 69 -7.18 -9.49 7.66
CA ASP A 69 -8.57 -9.04 7.63
C ASP A 69 -9.28 -9.52 6.36
N LEU A 70 -9.87 -10.72 6.45
CA LEU A 70 -10.71 -11.28 5.39
C LEU A 70 -12.02 -10.49 5.18
N GLY A 71 -12.42 -9.66 6.14
CA GLY A 71 -13.59 -8.78 6.06
C GLY A 71 -13.30 -7.43 5.40
N ALA A 72 -12.04 -7.16 5.05
CA ALA A 72 -11.65 -5.92 4.39
C ALA A 72 -12.42 -5.73 3.08
N THR A 73 -12.79 -4.48 2.78
CA THR A 73 -13.57 -4.17 1.56
C THR A 73 -12.88 -4.65 0.29
N VAL A 74 -11.54 -4.59 0.28
CA VAL A 74 -10.69 -5.04 -0.84
C VAL A 74 -10.70 -6.56 -1.07
N ALA A 75 -11.21 -7.35 -0.12
CA ALA A 75 -11.39 -8.79 -0.27
C ALA A 75 -12.67 -9.16 -1.05
N SER A 76 -13.57 -8.20 -1.28
CA SER A 76 -14.81 -8.42 -2.05
C SER A 76 -14.60 -8.14 -3.54
N GLY A 77 -15.01 -9.07 -4.40
CA GLY A 77 -14.99 -8.87 -5.86
C GLY A 77 -15.97 -7.79 -6.38
N SER A 78 -16.90 -7.32 -5.55
CA SER A 78 -17.75 -6.15 -5.87
C SER A 78 -17.07 -4.81 -5.57
N TYR A 79 -15.92 -4.83 -4.90
CA TYR A 79 -15.14 -3.62 -4.65
C TYR A 79 -14.52 -3.12 -5.96
N PRO A 80 -14.63 -1.83 -6.30
CA PRO A 80 -14.05 -1.31 -7.52
C PRO A 80 -12.52 -1.42 -7.50
N SER A 81 -11.94 -2.18 -8.43
CA SER A 81 -10.51 -2.15 -8.75
C SER A 81 -10.34 -2.12 -10.28
N PRO A 82 -9.33 -1.41 -10.80
CA PRO A 82 -8.90 -1.61 -12.17
C PRO A 82 -8.24 -3.00 -12.18
N GLY A 83 -8.92 -3.99 -12.77
CA GLY A 83 -8.50 -5.39 -12.77
C GLY A 83 -7.08 -5.61 -13.29
#